data_AF-A0A2E1J3S5-F1
#
_entry.id   AF-A0A2E1J3S5-F1
#
_cell.length_a   1.000
_cell.length_b   1.000
_cell.length_c   1.000
_cell.angle_alpha   90.00
_cell.angle_beta   90.00
_cell.angle_gamma   90.00
#
_symmetry.space_group_name_H-M   'P 1'
#
loop_
_entity.id
_entity.type
_entity.pdbx_description
1 polymer ?
#
loop_
_entity_poly.entity_id
_entity_poly.type
_entity_poly.pdbx_seq_one_letter_code
_entity_poly.pdbx_strand_id
1 'polypeptide(L)'
;YSTDPDVGDSALWAGEAIELFSQNKYAESIKVVDACFNVFATEAVIMQKELDANKVKYPPVGRVTRNEKEKIHKNWAVNDVSMALWAKAVAHEKLGEIELAKKAYSQCIFLAHGRAWDPKGWFWNPAGDCINKARKLME
;
A
#
# COMPACT_ATOMS: atom_id res chain seq x y z
N TYR A 1 -13.19 2.60 -5.11
CA TYR A 1 -14.15 1.53 -4.79
C TYR A 1 -14.38 0.73 -6.05
N SER A 2 -14.11 -0.58 -6.03
CA SER A 2 -14.55 -1.47 -7.11
C SER A 2 -16.08 -1.48 -7.14
N THR A 3 -16.67 -1.26 -8.31
CA THR A 3 -18.11 -1.37 -8.51
C THR A 3 -18.54 -2.80 -8.86
N ASP A 4 -17.59 -3.74 -8.94
CA ASP A 4 -17.83 -5.15 -9.24
C ASP A 4 -18.03 -5.94 -7.93
N PRO A 5 -19.26 -6.43 -7.65
CA PRO A 5 -19.57 -7.16 -6.43
C PRO A 5 -18.91 -8.54 -6.34
N ASP A 6 -18.46 -9.13 -7.46
CA ASP A 6 -17.79 -10.44 -7.46
C ASP A 6 -16.30 -10.33 -7.13
N VAL A 7 -15.71 -9.15 -7.34
CA VAL A 7 -14.30 -8.86 -7.07
C VAL A 7 -14.09 -8.22 -5.69
N GLY A 8 -15.10 -7.54 -5.14
CA GLY A 8 -15.00 -6.80 -3.88
C GLY A 8 -14.13 -5.53 -3.99
N ASP A 9 -14.14 -4.67 -2.97
CA ASP A 9 -13.37 -3.42 -2.98
C ASP A 9 -11.91 -3.66 -2.57
N SER A 10 -10.96 -2.98 -3.23
CA SER A 10 -9.52 -3.01 -2.95
C SER A 10 -9.15 -2.87 -1.48
N ALA A 11 -9.90 -2.06 -0.72
CA ALA A 11 -9.74 -1.91 0.73
C ALA A 11 -9.93 -3.23 1.51
N LEU A 12 -10.84 -4.11 1.08
CA LEU A 12 -11.07 -5.42 1.71
C LEU A 12 -9.82 -6.30 1.56
N TRP A 13 -9.30 -6.40 0.34
CA TRP A 13 -8.12 -7.22 0.03
C TRP A 13 -6.87 -6.69 0.73
N ALA A 14 -6.68 -5.37 0.73
CA ALA A 14 -5.57 -4.73 1.45
C ALA A 14 -5.69 -4.93 2.97
N GLY A 15 -6.91 -4.85 3.51
CA GLY A 15 -7.20 -5.14 4.91
C GLY A 15 -6.89 -6.60 5.29
N GLU A 16 -7.35 -7.55 4.48
CA GLU A 16 -7.08 -8.98 4.69
C GLU A 16 -5.58 -9.29 4.63
N ALA A 17 -4.85 -8.73 3.67
CA ALA A 17 -3.41 -8.88 3.58
C ALA A 17 -2.69 -8.40 4.85
N ILE A 18 -3.09 -7.26 5.40
CA ILE A 18 -2.53 -6.70 6.64
C ILE A 18 -2.90 -7.56 7.85
N GLU A 19 -4.13 -8.07 7.92
CA GLU A 19 -4.57 -8.96 8.98
C GLU A 19 -3.74 -10.25 9.00
N LEU A 20 -3.60 -10.91 7.84
CA LEU A 20 -2.75 -12.10 7.69
C LEU A 20 -1.29 -11.81 8.06
N PHE A 21 -0.76 -10.67 7.61
CA PHE A 21 0.59 -10.23 7.97
C PHE A 21 0.75 -10.07 9.48
N SER A 22 -0.22 -9.45 10.16
CA SER A 22 -0.20 -9.25 11.61
C SER A 22 -0.20 -10.56 12.40
N GLN A 23 -0.75 -11.62 11.80
CA GLN A 23 -0.78 -12.98 12.35
C GLN A 23 0.48 -13.80 11.98
N ASN A 24 1.51 -13.19 11.38
CA ASN A 24 2.70 -13.85 10.82
C ASN A 24 2.42 -14.88 9.70
N LYS A 25 1.23 -14.84 9.10
CA LYS A 25 0.85 -15.67 7.94
C LYS A 25 1.38 -15.04 6.65
N TYR A 26 2.71 -14.97 6.56
CA TYR A 26 3.40 -14.20 5.52
C TYR A 26 3.11 -14.72 4.11
N ALA A 27 3.14 -16.04 3.91
CA ALA A 27 2.88 -16.65 2.60
C ALA A 27 1.43 -16.42 2.13
N GLU A 28 0.46 -16.51 3.04
CA GLU A 28 -0.95 -16.23 2.75
C GLU A 28 -1.16 -14.74 2.46
N SER A 29 -0.56 -13.86 3.25
CA SER A 29 -0.58 -12.41 3.03
C SER A 29 -0.07 -12.07 1.61
N ILE A 30 1.07 -12.64 1.20
CA ILE A 30 1.62 -12.45 -0.15
C ILE A 30 0.62 -12.89 -1.23
N LYS A 31 -0.04 -14.06 -1.08
CA LYS A 31 -1.02 -14.55 -2.05
C LYS A 31 -2.21 -13.61 -2.22
N VAL A 32 -2.73 -13.07 -1.11
CA VAL A 32 -3.82 -12.09 -1.14
C VAL A 32 -3.36 -10.80 -1.83
N VAL A 33 -2.15 -10.33 -1.55
CA VAL A 33 -1.59 -9.14 -2.23
C VAL A 33 -1.41 -9.39 -3.72
N ASP A 34 -0.93 -10.56 -4.14
CA ASP A 34 -0.77 -10.88 -5.56
C ASP A 34 -2.10 -10.84 -6.31
N ALA A 35 -3.14 -11.41 -5.72
CA ALA A 35 -4.47 -11.39 -6.30
C ALA A 35 -5.08 -9.96 -6.32
N CYS A 36 -4.91 -9.19 -5.24
CA CYS A 36 -5.27 -7.76 -5.20
C CYS A 36 -4.55 -6.96 -6.28
N PHE A 37 -3.25 -7.18 -6.45
CA PHE A 37 -2.41 -6.46 -7.38
C PHE A 37 -2.82 -6.73 -8.84
N ASN A 38 -3.18 -7.98 -9.17
CA ASN A 38 -3.66 -8.33 -10.51
C ASN A 38 -4.94 -7.59 -10.93
N VAL A 39 -5.76 -7.16 -9.96
CA VAL A 39 -7.00 -6.42 -10.21
C VAL A 39 -6.75 -4.90 -10.17
N PHE A 40 -6.09 -4.40 -9.13
CA PHE A 40 -6.10 -2.97 -8.81
C PHE A 40 -4.80 -2.22 -9.14
N ALA A 41 -3.73 -2.90 -9.54
CA ALA A 41 -2.44 -2.25 -9.81
C ALA A 41 -2.54 -1.21 -10.92
N THR A 42 -3.26 -1.51 -12.01
CA THR A 42 -3.42 -0.58 -13.14
C THR A 42 -4.03 0.74 -12.70
N GLU A 43 -5.11 0.67 -11.92
CA GLU A 43 -5.81 1.86 -11.41
C GLU A 43 -4.93 2.66 -10.44
N ALA A 44 -4.23 1.97 -9.52
CA ALA A 44 -3.30 2.63 -8.61
C ALA A 44 -2.17 3.34 -9.37
N VAL A 45 -1.63 2.74 -10.45
CA VAL A 45 -0.59 3.34 -11.28
C VAL A 45 -1.12 4.55 -12.06
N ILE A 46 -2.33 4.47 -12.63
CA ILE A 46 -2.98 5.58 -13.32
C ILE A 46 -3.15 6.75 -12.35
N MET A 47 -3.78 6.50 -11.20
CA MET A 47 -4.03 7.51 -10.18
C MET A 47 -2.73 8.15 -9.65
N GLN A 48 -1.68 7.35 -9.37
CA GLN A 48 -0.37 7.86 -8.97
C GLN A 48 0.21 8.81 -10.04
N LYS A 49 0.18 8.41 -11.32
CA LYS A 49 0.69 9.23 -12.42
C LYS A 49 -0.12 10.52 -12.62
N GLU A 50 -1.44 10.47 -12.47
CA GLU A 50 -2.29 11.66 -12.55
C GLU A 50 -2.01 12.64 -11.41
N LEU A 51 -1.81 12.14 -10.19
CA LEU A 51 -1.43 12.98 -9.04
C LEU A 51 -0.08 13.67 -9.28
N ASP A 52 0.91 12.95 -9.80
CA ASP A 52 2.22 13.49 -10.17
C ASP A 52 2.11 14.53 -11.30
N ALA A 53 1.39 14.21 -12.38
CA ALA A 53 1.21 15.09 -13.54
C ALA A 53 0.54 16.42 -13.15
N ASN A 54 -0.41 16.36 -12.21
CA ASN A 54 -1.10 17.52 -11.68
C ASN A 54 -0.34 18.23 -10.54
N LYS A 55 0.88 17.78 -10.21
CA LYS A 55 1.72 18.33 -9.14
C LYS A 55 0.99 18.41 -7.80
N VAL A 56 0.14 17.43 -7.53
CA VAL A 56 -0.58 17.34 -6.26
C VAL A 56 0.46 17.19 -5.15
N LYS A 57 0.27 17.90 -4.03
CA LYS A 57 1.16 17.73 -2.88
C LYS A 57 0.95 16.36 -2.27
N TYR A 58 2.02 15.72 -1.83
CA TYR A 58 1.91 14.48 -1.06
C TYR A 58 0.99 14.68 0.15
N PRO A 59 0.06 13.75 0.43
CA PRO A 59 -0.86 13.96 1.54
C PRO A 59 -0.13 13.95 2.88
N PRO A 60 -0.64 14.63 3.92
CA PRO A 60 0.02 14.66 5.22
C PRO A 60 0.07 13.28 5.89
N VAL A 61 0.99 13.12 6.85
CA VAL A 61 1.05 11.99 7.80
C VAL A 61 0.66 12.46 9.19
N GLY A 62 0.26 11.52 10.07
CA GLY A 62 -0.18 11.82 11.42
C GLY A 62 -1.69 12.07 11.52
N ARG A 63 -2.08 12.78 12.58
CA ARG A 63 -3.48 13.19 12.79
C ARG A 63 -3.84 14.33 11.84
N VAL A 64 -5.02 14.26 11.25
CA VAL A 64 -5.50 15.23 10.26
C VAL A 64 -6.93 15.66 10.56
N THR A 65 -7.37 16.77 9.97
CA THR A 65 -8.78 17.22 10.06
C THR A 65 -9.71 16.28 9.28
N ARG A 66 -11.02 16.33 9.55
CA ARG A 66 -12.01 15.53 8.82
C ARG A 66 -11.95 15.78 7.30
N ASN A 67 -11.91 17.04 6.90
CA ASN A 67 -11.85 17.41 5.47
C ASN A 67 -10.59 16.87 4.79
N GLU A 68 -9.46 16.86 5.50
CA GLU A 68 -8.22 16.34 4.95
C GLU A 68 -8.24 14.80 4.88
N LYS A 69 -8.83 14.15 5.88
CA LYS A 69 -9.09 12.70 5.85
C LYS A 69 -9.94 12.30 4.64
N GLU A 70 -11.01 13.04 4.36
CA GLU A 70 -11.87 12.81 3.18
C GLU A 70 -11.10 12.96 1.87
N LYS A 71 -10.19 13.95 1.75
CA LYS A 71 -9.32 14.09 0.57
C LYS A 71 -8.34 12.94 0.42
N ILE A 72 -7.71 12.51 1.51
CA ILE A 72 -6.78 11.37 1.49
C ILE A 72 -7.52 10.12 1.00
N HIS A 73 -8.72 9.84 1.50
CA HIS A 73 -9.52 8.68 1.09
C HIS A 73 -9.94 8.70 -0.39
N LYS A 74 -9.95 9.85 -1.07
CA LYS A 74 -10.19 9.90 -2.53
C LYS A 74 -9.08 9.23 -3.33
N ASN A 75 -7.87 9.12 -2.77
CA ASN A 75 -6.74 8.40 -3.38
C ASN A 75 -6.83 6.88 -3.13
N TRP A 76 -8.04 6.33 -3.12
CA TRP A 76 -8.34 4.98 -2.63
C TRP A 76 -7.40 3.91 -3.21
N ALA A 77 -7.23 3.86 -4.53
CA ALA A 77 -6.44 2.81 -5.19
C ALA A 77 -4.96 2.87 -4.78
N VAL A 78 -4.37 4.07 -4.77
CA VAL A 78 -2.97 4.27 -4.36
C VAL A 78 -2.79 3.96 -2.88
N ASN A 79 -3.75 4.37 -2.03
CA ASN A 79 -3.73 4.08 -0.60
C ASN A 79 -3.72 2.57 -0.35
N ASP A 80 -4.71 1.86 -0.90
CA ASP A 80 -4.95 0.45 -0.64
C ASP A 80 -3.83 -0.41 -1.22
N VAL A 81 -3.45 -0.19 -2.48
CA VAL A 81 -2.38 -0.96 -3.14
C VAL A 81 -1.00 -0.65 -2.52
N SER A 82 -0.71 0.59 -2.12
CA SER A 82 0.58 0.88 -1.46
C SER A 82 0.71 0.16 -0.11
N MET A 83 -0.38 0.07 0.66
CA MET A 83 -0.41 -0.65 1.93
C MET A 83 -0.26 -2.17 1.73
N ALA A 84 -0.95 -2.72 0.72
CA ALA A 84 -0.83 -4.14 0.36
C ALA A 84 0.61 -4.49 -0.09
N LEU A 85 1.22 -3.67 -0.94
CA LEU A 85 2.61 -3.85 -1.38
C LEU A 85 3.60 -3.74 -0.22
N TRP A 86 3.36 -2.83 0.74
CA TRP A 86 4.16 -2.77 1.95
C TRP A 86 4.11 -4.09 2.72
N ALA A 87 2.91 -4.66 2.93
CA ALA A 87 2.75 -5.95 3.62
C ALA A 87 3.51 -7.07 2.90
N LYS A 88 3.36 -7.16 1.57
CA LYS A 88 4.08 -8.13 0.74
C LYS A 88 5.60 -7.98 0.82
N ALA A 89 6.11 -6.75 0.75
CA ALA A 89 7.55 -6.52 0.79
C ALA A 89 8.16 -6.95 2.13
N VAL A 90 7.52 -6.56 3.23
CA VAL A 90 7.96 -6.96 4.57
C VAL A 90 7.77 -8.47 4.79
N ALA A 91 6.71 -9.07 4.27
CA ALA A 91 6.50 -10.52 4.33
C ALA A 91 7.62 -11.30 3.63
N HIS A 92 7.98 -10.91 2.39
CA HIS A 92 9.12 -11.51 1.68
C HIS A 92 10.43 -11.36 2.48
N GLU A 93 10.69 -10.17 3.06
CA GLU A 93 11.87 -9.96 3.90
C GLU A 93 11.88 -10.91 5.12
N LYS A 94 10.73 -11.07 5.79
CA LYS A 94 10.57 -11.98 6.93
C LYS A 94 10.77 -13.45 6.58
N LEU A 95 10.49 -13.83 5.34
CA LEU A 95 10.74 -15.17 4.81
C LEU A 95 12.18 -15.36 4.29
N GLY A 96 13.01 -14.31 4.30
CA GLY A 96 14.37 -14.36 3.75
C GLY A 96 14.42 -14.28 2.22
N GLU A 97 13.31 -13.97 1.56
CA GLU A 97 13.17 -13.88 0.11
C GLU A 97 13.60 -12.49 -0.38
N ILE A 98 14.86 -12.13 -0.14
CA ILE A 98 15.37 -10.75 -0.22
C ILE A 98 15.17 -10.11 -1.61
N GLU A 99 15.38 -10.83 -2.70
CA GLU A 99 15.20 -10.27 -4.05
C GLU A 99 13.73 -9.98 -4.38
N LEU A 100 12.80 -10.82 -3.88
CA LEU A 100 11.37 -10.57 -3.99
C LEU A 100 10.95 -9.38 -3.11
N ALA A 101 11.53 -9.27 -1.91
CA ALA A 101 11.32 -8.12 -1.03
C ALA A 101 11.76 -6.81 -1.71
N LYS A 102 12.96 -6.75 -2.30
CA LYS A 102 13.46 -5.57 -3.04
C LYS A 102 12.55 -5.16 -4.19
N LYS A 103 12.02 -6.13 -4.95
CA LYS A 103 11.05 -5.88 -6.02
C LYS A 103 9.76 -5.26 -5.47
N ALA A 104 9.19 -5.87 -4.43
CA ALA A 104 7.97 -5.37 -3.80
C ALA A 104 8.18 -3.99 -3.14
N TYR A 105 9.33 -3.75 -2.52
CA TYR A 105 9.70 -2.43 -2.00
C TYR A 105 9.74 -1.38 -3.11
N SER A 106 10.37 -1.68 -4.24
CA SER A 106 10.39 -0.76 -5.39
C SER A 106 8.97 -0.40 -5.87
N GLN A 107 8.07 -1.37 -5.92
CA GLN A 107 6.67 -1.16 -6.29
C GLN A 107 5.93 -0.30 -5.24
N CYS A 108 6.15 -0.56 -3.96
CA CYS A 108 5.60 0.23 -2.86
C CYS A 108 6.07 1.70 -2.90
N ILE A 109 7.37 1.92 -3.18
CA ILE A 109 7.99 3.24 -3.26
C ILE A 109 7.39 4.06 -4.41
N PHE A 110 7.07 3.41 -5.53
CA PHE A 110 6.45 4.06 -6.69
C PHE A 110 5.10 4.71 -6.34
N LEU A 111 4.31 4.13 -5.43
CA LEU A 111 3.02 4.66 -4.99
C LEU A 111 3.14 5.71 -3.88
N ALA A 112 3.97 6.74 -4.11
CA ALA A 112 4.39 7.74 -3.12
C ALA A 112 3.24 8.59 -2.52
N HIS A 113 2.13 8.74 -3.24
CA HIS A 113 0.95 9.46 -2.74
C HIS A 113 0.11 8.64 -1.75
N GLY A 114 0.36 7.33 -1.63
CA GLY A 114 -0.43 6.43 -0.79
C GLY A 114 -0.34 6.78 0.69
N ARG A 115 -1.48 6.74 1.38
CA ARG A 115 -1.59 6.84 2.84
C ARG A 115 -2.46 5.74 3.38
N ALA A 116 -2.00 5.12 4.46
CA ALA A 116 -2.72 4.07 5.16
C ALA A 116 -3.23 4.61 6.49
N TRP A 117 -4.50 4.30 6.82
CA TRP A 117 -5.12 4.70 8.08
C TRP A 117 -4.78 3.69 9.17
N ASP A 118 -4.14 4.16 10.25
CA ASP A 118 -3.97 3.38 11.47
C ASP A 118 -5.24 3.50 12.33
N PRO A 119 -5.83 2.39 12.81
CA PRO A 119 -6.98 2.41 13.71
C PRO A 119 -6.81 3.26 14.97
N LYS A 120 -5.56 3.52 15.40
CA LYS A 120 -5.23 4.40 16.53
C LYS A 120 -5.34 5.89 16.19
N GLY A 121 -5.73 6.25 14.96
CA GLY A 121 -6.24 7.57 14.62
C GLY A 121 -5.28 8.46 13.81
N TRP A 122 -4.35 7.88 13.04
CA TRP A 122 -3.43 8.65 12.20
C TRP A 122 -3.19 8.01 10.85
N PHE A 123 -2.77 8.81 9.87
CA PHE A 123 -2.24 8.30 8.60
C PHE A 123 -0.74 8.05 8.71
N TRP A 124 -0.27 6.96 8.10
CA TRP A 124 1.15 6.71 7.87
C TRP A 124 1.44 6.58 6.37
N ASN A 125 2.72 6.58 6.01
CA ASN A 125 3.20 6.57 4.63
C ASN A 125 3.88 5.23 4.31
N PRO A 126 3.20 4.32 3.58
CA PRO A 126 3.79 3.03 3.17
C PRO A 126 5.07 3.17 2.36
N ALA A 127 5.07 4.04 1.34
CA ALA A 127 6.24 4.28 0.50
C ALA A 127 7.45 4.77 1.32
N GLY A 128 7.22 5.66 2.29
CA GLY A 128 8.26 6.17 3.18
C GLY A 128 8.90 5.07 4.03
N ASP A 129 8.10 4.15 4.58
CA ASP A 129 8.63 3.02 5.35
C ASP A 129 9.34 1.99 4.45
N CYS A 130 8.80 1.74 3.24
CA CYS A 130 9.46 0.93 2.21
C CYS A 130 10.85 1.47 1.83
N ILE A 131 11.02 2.79 1.69
CA ILE A 131 12.35 3.42 1.46
C ILE A 131 13.30 3.07 2.61
N ASN A 132 12.87 3.22 3.85
CA ASN A 132 13.71 3.00 5.02
C ASN A 132 14.14 1.54 5.16
N LYS A 133 13.26 0.60 4.83
CA LYS A 133 13.54 -0.84 4.88
C LYS A 133 14.42 -1.28 3.71
N ALA A 134 14.10 -0.85 2.50
CA ALA A 134 14.88 -1.18 1.31
C ALA A 134 16.34 -0.71 1.43
N ARG A 135 16.59 0.46 2.03
CA ARG A 135 17.96 0.95 2.29
C ARG A 135 18.80 -0.02 3.12
N LYS A 136 18.21 -0.61 4.16
CA LYS A 136 18.89 -1.58 5.04
C LYS A 136 19.24 -2.89 4.35
N LEU A 137 18.64 -3.18 3.19
CA LEU A 137 18.92 -4.38 2.39
C LEU A 137 19.99 -4.14 1.31
N MET A 138 20.51 -2.91 1.22
CA MET A 138 21.58 -2.51 0.29
C MET A 138 22.89 -2.19 1.01
N GLU A 139 22.87 -2.16 2.35
CA GLU A 139 24.03 -1.99 3.24
C GLU A 139 24.65 -3.36 3.57
#